data_AF-A0A2N2B2B7-F1
#
_entry.id   AF-A0A2N2B2B7-F1
#
_cell.length_a   1.000
_cell.length_b   1.000
_cell.length_c   1.000
_cell.angle_alpha   90.00
_cell.angle_beta   90.00
_cell.angle_gamma   90.00
#
_symmetry.space_group_name_H-M   'P 1'
#
loop_
_entity.id
_entity.type
_entity.pdbx_description
1 polymer ?
#
loop_
_entity_poly.entity_id
_entity_poly.type
_entity_poly.pdbx_seq_one_letter_code
_entity_poly.pdbx_strand_id
1 'polypeptide(L)'
;MMKKLILFLLLFIMIISSTSYAQERADREGRQKRTAAFSTATIVTENRTTIKTLADEVRVKTNLSKQRIKVLLERKDELSTEQLKILKNSIVLIKETQEAMKTTMGQINAYNNDILAARQAKDFDTLLILYRQIIKIQNIRINQLTRYNQILDTLLNTL
;
A
#
# COMPACT_ATOMS: atom_id res chain seq x y z
N MET A 1 57.57 -37.92 1.84
CA MET A 1 57.34 -36.50 2.18
C MET A 1 56.38 -35.81 1.21
N MET A 2 56.57 -35.94 -0.12
CA MET A 2 55.70 -35.30 -1.14
C MET A 2 54.20 -35.65 -1.07
N LYS A 3 53.82 -36.91 -0.79
CA LYS A 3 52.39 -37.31 -0.71
C LYS A 3 51.59 -36.53 0.35
N LYS A 4 52.22 -36.21 1.50
CA LYS A 4 51.57 -35.42 2.57
C LYS A 4 51.42 -33.94 2.17
N LEU A 5 52.38 -33.41 1.42
CA LEU A 5 52.34 -32.04 0.90
C LEU A 5 51.23 -31.85 -0.14
N ILE A 6 51.07 -32.81 -1.06
CA ILE A 6 50.00 -32.79 -2.07
C ILE A 6 48.62 -32.87 -1.42
N LEU A 7 48.46 -33.76 -0.42
CA LEU A 7 47.20 -33.88 0.31
C LEU A 7 46.86 -32.58 1.05
N PHE A 8 47.84 -31.94 1.67
CA PHE A 8 47.67 -30.65 2.35
C PHE A 8 47.28 -29.53 1.37
N LEU A 9 47.91 -29.48 0.19
CA LEU A 9 47.61 -28.50 -0.85
C LEU A 9 46.17 -28.64 -1.38
N LEU A 10 45.72 -29.88 -1.62
CA LEU A 10 44.35 -30.18 -2.04
C LEU A 10 43.32 -29.76 -0.98
N LEU A 11 43.60 -30.04 0.29
CA LEU A 11 42.74 -29.68 1.40
C LEU A 11 42.65 -28.15 1.56
N PHE A 12 43.78 -27.45 1.37
CA PHE A 12 43.84 -25.99 1.38
C PHE A 12 43.05 -25.35 0.22
N ILE A 13 43.17 -25.90 -0.99
CA ILE A 13 42.40 -25.45 -2.16
C ILE A 13 40.89 -25.67 -1.96
N MET A 14 40.48 -26.81 -1.40
CA MET A 14 39.07 -27.08 -1.10
C MET A 14 38.51 -26.12 -0.03
N ILE A 15 39.29 -25.78 1.00
CA ILE A 15 38.87 -24.81 2.01
C ILE A 15 38.67 -23.43 1.37
N ILE A 16 39.64 -22.93 0.60
CA ILE A 16 39.56 -21.60 -0.04
C ILE A 16 38.41 -21.53 -1.05
N SER A 17 38.20 -22.58 -1.85
CA SER A 17 37.10 -22.59 -2.82
C SER A 17 35.74 -22.65 -2.14
N SER A 18 35.60 -23.39 -1.03
CA SER A 18 34.36 -23.46 -0.27
C SER A 18 34.00 -22.13 0.42
N THR A 19 34.98 -21.40 0.97
CA THR A 19 34.76 -20.09 1.58
C THR A 19 34.46 -19.02 0.54
N SER A 20 35.17 -19.03 -0.60
CA SER A 20 34.87 -18.14 -1.74
C SER A 20 33.45 -18.36 -2.27
N TYR A 21 33.02 -19.62 -2.43
CA TYR A 21 31.68 -19.94 -2.90
C TYR A 21 30.60 -19.52 -1.88
N ALA A 22 30.83 -19.77 -0.59
CA ALA A 22 29.91 -19.36 0.47
C ALA A 22 29.76 -17.83 0.52
N GLN A 23 30.85 -17.08 0.34
CA GLN A 23 30.84 -15.62 0.31
C GLN A 23 30.13 -15.08 -0.93
N GLU A 24 30.41 -15.64 -2.12
CA GLU A 24 29.71 -15.25 -3.34
C GLU A 24 28.19 -15.50 -3.24
N ARG A 25 27.80 -16.62 -2.62
CA ARG A 25 26.40 -16.93 -2.35
C ARG A 25 25.75 -15.90 -1.41
N ALA A 26 26.41 -15.57 -0.30
CA ALA A 26 25.92 -14.58 0.65
C ALA A 26 25.76 -13.19 -0.02
N ASP A 27 26.72 -12.80 -0.87
CA ASP A 27 26.65 -11.55 -1.64
C ASP A 27 25.49 -11.55 -2.64
N ARG A 28 25.26 -12.67 -3.33
CA ARG A 28 24.12 -12.83 -4.24
C ARG A 28 22.79 -12.73 -3.49
N GLU A 29 22.66 -13.41 -2.37
CA GLU A 29 21.46 -13.36 -1.52
C GLU A 29 21.20 -11.94 -0.98
N GLY A 30 22.25 -11.24 -0.50
CA GLY A 30 22.17 -9.85 -0.08
C GLY A 30 21.73 -8.90 -1.19
N ARG A 31 22.27 -9.08 -2.42
CA ARG A 31 21.83 -8.31 -3.59
C ARG A 31 20.37 -8.56 -3.95
N GLN A 32 19.92 -9.82 -3.91
CA GLN A 32 18.53 -10.18 -4.20
C GLN A 32 17.56 -9.52 -3.20
N LYS A 33 17.85 -9.61 -1.90
CA LYS A 33 17.03 -8.98 -0.85
C LYS A 33 16.91 -7.48 -1.03
N ARG A 34 18.04 -6.80 -1.31
CA ARG A 34 18.05 -5.36 -1.60
C ARG A 34 17.19 -5.01 -2.82
N THR A 35 17.33 -5.75 -3.93
CA THR A 35 16.53 -5.53 -5.13
C THR A 35 15.04 -5.73 -4.87
N ALA A 36 14.67 -6.78 -4.13
CA ALA A 36 13.28 -7.05 -3.76
C ALA A 36 12.70 -5.96 -2.84
N ALA A 37 13.47 -5.49 -1.86
CA ALA A 37 13.06 -4.39 -0.99
C ALA A 37 12.85 -3.09 -1.80
N PHE A 38 13.72 -2.81 -2.77
CA PHE A 38 13.60 -1.64 -3.65
C PHE A 38 12.37 -1.73 -4.55
N SER A 39 12.16 -2.84 -5.27
CA SER A 39 10.99 -3.01 -6.12
C SER A 39 9.68 -2.93 -5.33
N THR A 40 9.65 -3.49 -4.12
CA THR A 40 8.48 -3.39 -3.24
C THR A 40 8.25 -1.95 -2.75
N ALA A 41 9.31 -1.18 -2.49
CA ALA A 41 9.20 0.24 -2.16
C ALA A 41 8.64 1.08 -3.31
N THR A 42 8.95 0.72 -4.57
CA THR A 42 8.36 1.35 -5.75
C THR A 42 6.84 1.16 -5.75
N ILE A 43 6.35 -0.05 -5.51
CA ILE A 43 4.90 -0.34 -5.44
C ILE A 43 4.24 0.46 -4.32
N VAL A 44 4.86 0.56 -3.13
CA VAL A 44 4.36 1.42 -2.03
C VAL A 44 4.19 2.87 -2.49
N THR A 45 5.13 3.37 -3.29
CA THR A 45 5.14 4.75 -3.80
C THR A 45 4.06 4.95 -4.86
N GLU A 46 3.93 4.02 -5.80
CA GLU A 46 2.87 4.02 -6.82
C GLU A 46 1.49 4.00 -6.17
N ASN A 47 1.25 3.07 -5.24
CA ASN A 47 0.02 2.99 -4.47
C ASN A 47 -0.29 4.29 -3.71
N ARG A 48 0.72 4.94 -3.12
CA ARG A 48 0.54 6.23 -2.44
C ARG A 48 0.07 7.31 -3.41
N THR A 49 0.62 7.34 -4.62
CA THR A 49 0.18 8.26 -5.68
C THR A 49 -1.27 7.98 -6.07
N THR A 50 -1.63 6.71 -6.30
CA THR A 50 -3.03 6.31 -6.60
C THR A 50 -3.99 6.72 -5.49
N ILE A 51 -3.64 6.47 -4.23
CA ILE A 51 -4.46 6.87 -3.07
C ILE A 51 -4.65 8.39 -3.04
N LYS A 52 -3.59 9.16 -3.31
CA LYS A 52 -3.67 10.63 -3.34
C LYS A 52 -4.64 11.10 -4.42
N THR A 53 -4.50 10.60 -5.65
CA THR A 53 -5.39 10.93 -6.77
C THR A 53 -6.85 10.61 -6.45
N LEU A 54 -7.12 9.38 -5.98
CA LEU A 54 -8.47 8.97 -5.61
C LEU A 54 -9.05 9.79 -4.45
N ALA A 55 -8.24 10.15 -3.46
CA ALA A 55 -8.67 10.98 -2.34
C ALA A 55 -9.02 12.40 -2.79
N ASP A 56 -8.26 12.97 -3.73
CA ASP A 56 -8.53 14.28 -4.31
C ASP A 56 -9.82 14.26 -5.14
N GLU A 57 -10.04 13.22 -5.96
CA GLU A 57 -11.31 13.01 -6.70
C GLU A 57 -12.51 12.91 -5.76
N VAL A 58 -12.42 12.04 -4.74
CA VAL A 58 -13.47 11.86 -3.73
C VAL A 58 -13.79 13.18 -3.03
N ARG A 59 -12.77 14.00 -2.71
CA ARG A 59 -12.97 15.31 -2.09
C ARG A 59 -13.76 16.25 -2.99
N VAL A 60 -13.40 16.33 -4.26
CA VAL A 60 -14.09 17.16 -5.26
C VAL A 60 -15.55 16.70 -5.40
N LYS A 61 -15.80 15.41 -5.62
CA LYS A 61 -17.16 14.88 -5.77
C LYS A 61 -17.99 15.00 -4.50
N THR A 62 -17.38 14.89 -3.32
CA THR A 62 -18.07 15.12 -2.05
C THR A 62 -18.55 16.56 -1.95
N ASN A 63 -17.71 17.54 -2.32
CA ASN A 63 -18.10 18.94 -2.30
C ASN A 63 -19.20 19.24 -3.31
N LEU A 64 -19.11 18.69 -4.53
CA LEU A 64 -20.16 18.83 -5.54
C LEU A 64 -21.47 18.20 -5.08
N SER A 65 -21.42 17.00 -4.48
CA SER A 65 -22.60 16.32 -3.93
C SER A 65 -23.27 17.15 -2.84
N LYS A 66 -22.48 17.75 -1.93
CA LYS A 66 -23.00 18.66 -0.90
C LYS A 66 -23.69 19.88 -1.50
N GLN A 67 -23.11 20.48 -2.55
CA GLN A 67 -23.72 21.62 -3.23
C GLN A 67 -25.06 21.23 -3.88
N ARG A 68 -25.11 20.12 -4.61
CA ARG A 68 -26.36 19.64 -5.22
C ARG A 68 -27.43 19.31 -4.19
N ILE A 69 -27.06 18.61 -3.12
CA ILE A 69 -27.99 18.33 -2.01
C ILE A 69 -28.53 19.63 -1.41
N LYS A 70 -27.70 20.66 -1.23
CA LYS A 70 -28.15 21.96 -0.70
C LYS A 70 -29.22 22.58 -1.60
N VAL A 71 -29.00 22.61 -2.92
CA VAL A 71 -29.97 23.12 -3.89
C VAL A 71 -31.27 22.30 -3.85
N LEU A 72 -31.17 20.98 -3.73
CA LEU A 72 -32.35 20.10 -3.66
C LEU A 72 -33.13 20.27 -2.35
N LEU A 73 -32.48 20.58 -1.24
CA LEU A 73 -33.16 20.88 0.02
C LEU A 73 -33.99 22.18 -0.07
N GLU A 74 -33.55 23.13 -0.88
CA GLU A 74 -34.30 24.37 -1.17
C GLU A 74 -35.52 24.11 -2.08
N ARG A 75 -35.54 22.97 -2.80
CA ARG A 75 -36.62 22.52 -3.71
C ARG A 75 -37.17 21.14 -3.34
N LYS A 76 -37.27 20.87 -2.04
CA LYS A 76 -37.56 19.52 -1.49
C LYS A 76 -38.84 18.86 -2.03
N ASP A 77 -39.82 19.66 -2.46
CA ASP A 77 -41.11 19.19 -2.97
C ASP A 77 -41.01 18.63 -4.41
N GLU A 78 -39.87 18.85 -5.08
CA GLU A 78 -39.59 18.39 -6.45
C GLU A 78 -38.88 17.01 -6.49
N LEU A 79 -38.53 16.43 -5.34
CA LEU A 79 -37.83 15.14 -5.27
C LEU A 79 -38.78 13.96 -5.41
N SER A 80 -38.48 13.07 -6.35
CA SER A 80 -39.20 11.79 -6.47
C SER A 80 -38.89 10.85 -5.30
N THR A 81 -39.81 9.93 -5.01
CA THR A 81 -39.62 8.86 -4.01
C THR A 81 -38.34 8.04 -4.27
N GLU A 82 -37.99 7.82 -5.53
CA GLU A 82 -36.79 7.07 -5.91
C GLU A 82 -35.50 7.87 -5.60
N GLN A 83 -35.46 9.17 -5.93
CA GLN A 83 -34.34 10.04 -5.58
C GLN A 83 -34.15 10.11 -4.05
N LEU A 84 -35.24 10.17 -3.28
CA LEU A 84 -35.18 10.13 -1.81
C LEU A 84 -34.62 8.81 -1.28
N LYS A 85 -35.00 7.68 -1.88
CA LYS A 85 -34.49 6.35 -1.50
C LYS A 85 -32.99 6.24 -1.80
N ILE A 86 -32.55 6.69 -2.96
CA ILE A 86 -31.13 6.69 -3.34
C ILE A 86 -30.33 7.59 -2.41
N LEU A 87 -30.82 8.79 -2.09
CA LEU A 87 -30.15 9.71 -1.16
C LEU A 87 -29.98 9.07 0.22
N LYS A 88 -31.02 8.43 0.77
CA LYS A 88 -30.96 7.72 2.06
C LYS A 88 -29.93 6.59 2.04
N ASN A 89 -29.97 5.74 1.02
CA ASN A 89 -29.03 4.63 0.87
C ASN A 89 -27.59 5.11 0.74
N SER A 90 -27.36 6.13 -0.09
CA SER A 90 -26.04 6.74 -0.26
C SER A 90 -25.50 7.29 1.06
N ILE A 91 -26.30 7.98 1.88
CA ILE A 91 -25.85 8.49 3.18
C ILE A 91 -25.32 7.36 4.09
N VAL A 92 -26.02 6.23 4.15
CA VAL A 92 -25.60 5.06 4.94
C VAL A 92 -24.26 4.54 4.43
N LEU A 93 -24.16 4.28 3.12
CA LEU A 93 -22.95 3.75 2.50
C LEU A 93 -21.75 4.70 2.64
N ILE A 94 -21.97 6.00 2.56
CA ILE A 94 -20.94 7.03 2.77
C ILE A 94 -20.41 6.96 4.21
N LYS A 95 -21.29 6.89 5.21
CA LYS A 95 -20.88 6.80 6.62
C LYS A 95 -20.07 5.54 6.89
N GLU A 96 -20.55 4.38 6.44
CA GLU A 96 -19.83 3.11 6.58
C GLU A 96 -18.44 3.15 5.94
N THR A 97 -18.34 3.71 4.73
CA THR A 97 -17.07 3.81 4.01
C THR A 97 -16.10 4.78 4.70
N GLN A 98 -16.61 5.89 5.23
CA GLN A 98 -15.80 6.86 5.99
C GLN A 98 -15.21 6.26 7.27
N GLU A 99 -15.97 5.46 8.03
CA GLU A 99 -15.44 4.81 9.23
C GLU A 99 -14.40 3.74 8.89
N ALA A 100 -14.64 2.93 7.86
CA ALA A 100 -13.67 1.95 7.39
C ALA A 100 -12.34 2.61 6.96
N MET A 101 -12.43 3.82 6.38
CA MET A 101 -11.29 4.62 5.97
C MET A 101 -10.47 5.21 7.15
N LYS A 102 -11.07 5.54 8.29
CA LYS A 102 -10.30 6.07 9.43
C LYS A 102 -9.30 5.03 9.97
N THR A 103 -9.71 3.76 9.99
CA THR A 103 -8.89 2.64 10.49
C THR A 103 -7.60 2.45 9.68
N THR A 104 -7.68 2.54 8.35
CA THR A 104 -6.53 2.28 7.47
C THR A 104 -5.45 3.36 7.56
N MET A 105 -5.81 4.63 7.81
CA MET A 105 -4.83 5.70 8.01
C MET A 105 -3.98 5.51 9.27
N GLY A 106 -4.59 5.07 10.38
CA GLY A 106 -3.86 4.79 11.62
C GLY A 106 -2.82 3.69 11.45
N GLN A 107 -3.17 2.64 10.70
CA GLN A 107 -2.28 1.50 10.44
C GLN A 107 -1.06 1.88 9.59
N ILE A 108 -1.21 2.74 8.57
CA ILE A 108 -0.07 3.17 7.73
C ILE A 108 0.94 3.96 8.56
N ASN A 109 0.46 4.86 9.43
CA ASN A 109 1.34 5.72 10.23
C ASN A 109 2.17 4.93 11.25
N ALA A 110 1.65 3.79 11.75
CA ALA A 110 2.35 2.94 12.71
C ALA A 110 3.67 2.39 12.15
N TYR A 111 3.77 2.13 10.84
CA TYR A 111 4.96 1.54 10.23
C TYR A 111 6.07 2.54 9.90
N ASN A 112 5.83 3.86 10.00
CA ASN A 112 6.80 4.86 9.54
C ASN A 112 8.12 4.79 10.33
N ASN A 113 8.05 4.64 11.65
CA ASN A 113 9.23 4.57 12.50
C ASN A 113 10.00 3.25 12.26
N ASP A 114 9.29 2.13 12.13
CA ASP A 114 9.89 0.83 11.88
C ASP A 114 10.60 0.77 10.52
N ILE A 115 10.01 1.38 9.48
CA ILE A 115 10.67 1.51 8.17
C ILE A 115 11.93 2.36 8.28
N LEU A 116 11.88 3.47 9.01
CA LEU A 116 13.04 4.34 9.18
C LEU A 116 14.18 3.59 9.88
N ALA A 117 13.87 2.88 10.97
CA ALA A 117 14.83 2.06 11.69
C ALA A 117 15.44 0.96 10.80
N ALA A 118 14.60 0.21 10.07
CA ALA A 118 15.06 -0.85 9.18
C ALA A 118 15.91 -0.31 8.01
N ARG A 119 15.60 0.89 7.48
CA ARG A 119 16.42 1.58 6.47
C ARG A 119 17.79 1.95 7.02
N GLN A 120 17.84 2.53 8.22
CA GLN A 120 19.10 2.93 8.86
C GLN A 120 20.00 1.72 9.15
N ALA A 121 19.40 0.61 9.61
CA ALA A 121 20.07 -0.66 9.86
C ALA A 121 20.47 -1.42 8.57
N LYS A 122 20.01 -0.97 7.39
CA LYS A 122 20.12 -1.72 6.12
C LYS A 122 19.53 -3.13 6.22
N ASP A 123 18.51 -3.31 7.05
CA ASP A 123 17.80 -4.57 7.21
C ASP A 123 16.75 -4.74 6.10
N PHE A 124 17.20 -5.29 4.98
CA PHE A 124 16.37 -5.47 3.79
C PHE A 124 15.26 -6.52 3.98
N ASP A 125 15.45 -7.48 4.89
CA ASP A 125 14.43 -8.49 5.19
C ASP A 125 13.26 -7.86 5.93
N THR A 126 13.55 -7.09 6.98
CA THR A 126 12.53 -6.33 7.71
C THR A 126 11.85 -5.30 6.81
N LEU A 127 12.59 -4.59 5.95
CA LEU A 127 11.99 -3.66 4.99
C LEU A 127 11.01 -4.34 4.04
N LEU A 128 11.37 -5.52 3.51
CA LEU A 128 10.50 -6.26 2.62
C LEU A 128 9.19 -6.66 3.31
N ILE A 129 9.26 -7.11 4.57
CA ILE A 129 8.09 -7.45 5.38
C ILE A 129 7.22 -6.22 5.60
N LEU A 130 7.81 -5.11 6.07
CA LEU A 130 7.09 -3.87 6.36
C LEU A 130 6.41 -3.29 5.11
N TYR A 131 7.12 -3.22 3.97
CA TYR A 131 6.52 -2.73 2.73
C TYR A 131 5.37 -3.61 2.24
N ARG A 132 5.48 -4.93 2.36
CA ARG A 132 4.36 -5.84 2.00
C ARG A 132 3.13 -5.61 2.88
N GLN A 133 3.31 -5.33 4.18
CA GLN A 133 2.19 -5.00 5.06
C GLN A 133 1.54 -3.67 4.66
N ILE A 134 2.36 -2.66 4.35
CA ILE A 134 1.86 -1.36 3.87
C ILE A 134 1.09 -1.52 2.56
N ILE A 135 1.60 -2.29 1.60
CA ILE A 135 0.91 -2.55 0.33
C ILE A 135 -0.48 -3.15 0.58
N LYS A 136 -0.61 -4.11 1.50
CA LYS A 136 -1.92 -4.69 1.85
C LYS A 136 -2.89 -3.62 2.35
N ILE A 137 -2.44 -2.74 3.26
CA ILE A 137 -3.27 -1.66 3.81
C ILE A 137 -3.61 -0.63 2.74
N GLN A 138 -2.64 -0.27 1.88
CA GLN A 138 -2.85 0.64 0.77
C GLN A 138 -3.87 0.09 -0.23
N ASN A 139 -3.83 -1.21 -0.56
CA ASN A 139 -4.80 -1.83 -1.45
C ASN A 139 -6.22 -1.80 -0.85
N ILE A 140 -6.35 -2.04 0.46
CA ILE A 140 -7.64 -1.85 1.17
C ILE A 140 -8.11 -0.40 1.02
N ARG A 141 -7.21 0.56 1.22
CA ARG A 141 -7.53 1.98 1.11
C ARG A 141 -7.95 2.39 -0.31
N ILE A 142 -7.26 1.87 -1.33
CA ILE A 142 -7.62 2.08 -2.73
C ILE A 142 -9.04 1.57 -2.99
N ASN A 143 -9.37 0.35 -2.56
CA ASN A 143 -10.71 -0.21 -2.71
C ASN A 143 -11.79 0.61 -1.98
N GLN A 144 -11.49 1.09 -0.78
CA GLN A 144 -12.40 1.96 -0.01
C GLN A 144 -12.66 3.28 -0.75
N LEU A 145 -11.61 3.92 -1.27
CA LEU A 145 -11.73 5.18 -2.02
C LEU A 145 -12.48 4.97 -3.34
N THR A 146 -12.20 3.90 -4.08
CA THR A 146 -12.92 3.55 -5.31
C THR A 146 -14.41 3.34 -5.05
N ARG A 147 -14.75 2.56 -4.01
CA ARG A 147 -16.16 2.36 -3.62
C ARG A 147 -16.83 3.67 -3.23
N TYR A 148 -16.15 4.53 -2.48
CA TYR A 148 -16.69 5.83 -2.12
C TYR A 148 -16.93 6.71 -3.35
N ASN A 149 -15.98 6.70 -4.30
CA ASN A 149 -16.08 7.42 -5.57
C ASN A 149 -17.32 6.97 -6.36
N GLN A 150 -17.56 5.65 -6.45
CA GLN A 150 -18.74 5.08 -7.11
C GLN A 150 -20.05 5.50 -6.45
N ILE A 151 -20.12 5.51 -5.10
CA ILE A 151 -21.31 5.99 -4.38
C ILE A 151 -21.58 7.47 -4.70
N LEU A 152 -20.53 8.30 -4.75
CA LEU A 152 -20.65 9.70 -5.12
C LEU A 152 -21.08 9.88 -6.58
N ASP A 153 -20.62 9.04 -7.50
CA ASP A 153 -21.07 9.07 -8.90
C ASP A 153 -22.55 8.71 -9.03
N THR A 154 -23.01 7.65 -8.36
CA THR A 154 -24.43 7.30 -8.31
C THR A 154 -25.25 8.46 -7.76
N LEU A 155 -24.78 9.10 -6.69
CA LEU A 155 -25.45 10.24 -6.10
C LEU A 155 -25.53 11.42 -7.07
N LEU A 156 -24.40 11.81 -7.67
CA LEU A 156 -24.33 12.93 -8.62
C LEU A 156 -25.12 12.70 -9.92
N ASN A 157 -25.29 11.45 -10.36
CA ASN A 157 -26.10 11.16 -11.54
C ASN A 157 -27.60 11.10 -11.23
N THR A 158 -27.98 11.00 -9.95
CA THR A 158 -29.37 10.92 -9.49
C THR A 158 -29.94 12.28 -9.07
N LEU A 159 -29.08 13.13 -8.51
CA LEU A 159 -29.38 14.48 -8.03
C LEU A 159 -29.26 15.51 -9.16
#